data_AF-A0A7D4FYW6-F1
#
_entry.id   AF-A0A7D4FYW6-F1
#
_cell.length_a   1.000
_cell.length_b   1.000
_cell.length_c   1.000
_cell.angle_alpha   90.00
_cell.angle_beta   90.00
_cell.angle_gamma   90.00
#
_symmetry.space_group_name_H-M   'P 1'
#
loop_
_entity.id
_entity.type
_entity.pdbx_description
1 polymer ?
#
loop_
_entity_poly.entity_id
_entity_poly.type
_entity_poly.pdbx_seq_one_letter_code
_entity_poly.pdbx_strand_id
1 'polypeptide(L)' 'MSPIVDWNLLDVLNKNIRNNYERIRPILLKWQENGYIKLIEDNEIAFSFIPEKLPSKEKLIEESLNFK' A
#
# COMPACT_ATOMS: atom_id res chain seq x y z
N MET A 1 -9.35 -15.33 0.48
CA MET A 1 -9.85 -13.96 0.74
C MET A 1 -8.64 -13.04 0.75
N SER A 2 -8.64 -11.97 -0.04
CA SER A 2 -7.51 -11.02 -0.07
C SER A 2 -7.49 -10.20 1.22
N PRO A 3 -6.35 -10.12 1.94
CA PRO A 3 -6.24 -9.24 3.09
C PRO A 3 -6.46 -7.77 2.69
N ILE A 4 -7.29 -7.07 3.45
CA ILE A 4 -7.67 -5.67 3.19
C ILE A 4 -6.92 -4.77 4.18
N VAL A 5 -6.47 -3.62 3.69
CA VAL A 5 -5.92 -2.54 4.50
C VAL A 5 -6.90 -1.37 4.45
N ASP A 6 -7.58 -1.14 5.57
CA ASP A 6 -8.44 0.02 5.76
C ASP A 6 -7.66 1.23 6.27
N TRP A 7 -8.26 2.41 6.12
CA TRP A 7 -7.63 3.64 6.53
C TRP A 7 -7.51 3.80 8.05
N ASN A 8 -8.41 3.20 8.84
CA ASN A 8 -8.36 3.29 10.29
C ASN A 8 -7.11 2.57 10.83
N LEU A 9 -6.76 1.41 10.26
CA LEU A 9 -5.53 0.68 10.56
C LEU A 9 -4.30 1.54 10.26
N LEU A 10 -4.28 2.20 9.10
CA LEU A 10 -3.18 3.09 8.72
C LEU A 10 -3.09 4.30 9.66
N ASP A 11 -4.21 4.88 10.08
CA ASP A 11 -4.25 6.02 11.00
C ASP A 11 -3.72 5.65 12.40
N VAL A 12 -3.97 4.42 12.86
CA VAL A 12 -3.40 3.91 14.12
C VAL A 12 -1.88 3.80 14.05
N LEU A 13 -1.34 3.35 12.91
CA LEU A 13 0.10 3.19 12.69
C LEU A 13 0.79 4.53 12.46
N ASN A 14 0.13 5.45 11.76
CA ASN A 14 0.61 6.79 11.49
C ASN A 14 -0.57 7.74 11.28
N LYS A 15 -0.86 8.56 12.30
CA LYS A 15 -1.98 9.52 12.31
C LYS A 15 -1.96 10.53 11.16
N ASN A 16 -0.83 10.72 10.49
CA ASN A 16 -0.67 11.66 9.38
C ASN A 16 -0.60 10.95 8.02
N ILE A 17 -0.89 9.64 7.95
CA ILE A 17 -0.75 8.86 6.71
C ILE A 17 -1.68 9.36 5.60
N ARG A 18 -2.92 9.75 5.93
CA ARG A 18 -3.86 10.34 4.98
C ARG A 18 -3.34 11.66 4.41
N ASN A 19 -2.78 12.52 5.26
CA ASN A 19 -2.18 13.79 4.84
C ASN A 19 -0.93 13.59 3.97
N ASN A 20 -0.22 12.47 4.17
CA ASN A 20 0.93 12.09 3.36
C ASN A 20 0.57 11.12 2.23
N TYR A 21 -0.72 10.88 1.96
CA TYR A 21 -1.13 9.89 0.98
C TYR A 21 -0.54 10.20 -0.40
N GLU A 22 -0.60 11.46 -0.83
CA GLU A 22 0.01 11.92 -2.08
C GLU A 22 1.50 11.58 -2.20
N ARG A 23 2.23 11.52 -1.07
CA ARG A 23 3.66 11.15 -1.06
C ARG A 23 3.88 9.65 -1.23
N ILE A 24 2.99 8.82 -0.69
CA ILE A 24 3.12 7.35 -0.76
C ILE A 24 2.36 6.74 -1.93
N ARG A 25 1.43 7.49 -2.53
CA ARG A 25 0.60 7.05 -3.66
C ARG A 25 1.42 6.55 -4.85
N PRO A 26 2.54 7.20 -5.26
CA PRO A 26 3.38 6.68 -6.33
C PRO A 26 3.95 5.28 -6.05
N ILE A 27 4.34 5.00 -4.81
CA ILE A 27 4.84 3.68 -4.38
C ILE A 27 3.71 2.65 -4.45
N LEU A 28 2.52 3.00 -3.96
CA LEU A 28 1.35 2.11 -4.01
C LEU A 28 0.91 1.82 -5.45
N LEU A 29 0.99 2.80 -6.35
CA LEU A 29 0.75 2.60 -7.78
C LEU A 29 1.76 1.62 -8.37
N LYS A 30 3.05 1.73 -8.02
CA LYS A 30 4.08 0.78 -8.45
C LYS A 30 3.80 -0.64 -7.96
N TRP A 31 3.38 -0.78 -6.70
CA TRP A 31 2.98 -2.08 -6.15
C TRP A 31 1.75 -2.64 -6.85
N GLN A 32 0.82 -1.80 -7.28
CA GLN A 32 -0.32 -2.21 -8.09
C GLN A 32 0.11 -2.65 -9.50
N GLU A 33 1.01 -1.92 -10.17
CA GLU A 33 1.58 -2.32 -11.47
C GLU A 33 2.27 -3.68 -11.40
N ASN A 34 3.02 -3.92 -10.32
CA ASN A 34 3.68 -5.20 -10.08
C ASN A 34 2.69 -6.32 -9.67
N GLY A 35 1.42 -5.99 -9.47
CA GLY A 35 0.35 -6.93 -9.13
C GLY A 35 0.36 -7.39 -7.67
N TYR A 36 1.01 -6.65 -6.77
CA TYR A 36 1.11 -6.97 -5.34
C TYR A 36 -0.14 -6.55 -4.56
N ILE A 37 -0.75 -5.45 -4.99
CA ILE A 37 -1.95 -4.88 -4.37
C ILE A 37 -2.95 -4.48 -5.45
N LYS A 38 -4.18 -4.22 -5.01
CA LYS A 38 -5.20 -3.48 -5.74
C LYS A 38 -5.59 -2.28 -4.89
N LEU A 39 -5.39 -1.07 -5.41
CA LEU A 39 -5.91 0.15 -4.81
C LEU A 39 -7.44 0.15 -4.92
N ILE A 40 -8.10 0.49 -3.83
CA ILE A 40 -9.57 0.50 -3.76
C ILE A 40 -10.10 1.94 -3.73
N GLU A 41 -9.25 2.93 -3.41
CA GLU A 41 -9.53 4.39 -3.43
C GLU A 41 -10.92 4.75 -2.84
N ASP A 42 -11.33 4.02 -1.82
CA ASP A 42 -12.57 4.25 -1.08
C ASP A 42 -12.25 5.02 0.23
N ASN A 43 -13.26 5.66 0.82
CA ASN A 43 -13.15 6.39 2.08
C ASN A 43 -12.82 5.48 3.26
N GLU A 44 -13.20 4.19 3.18
CA GLU A 44 -12.95 3.19 4.21
C GLU A 44 -11.71 2.33 3.90
N ILE A 45 -11.54 1.93 2.64
CA ILE A 45 -10.50 0.97 2.24
C ILE A 45 -9.44 1.64 1.38
N ALA A 46 -8.17 1.52 1.79
CA ALA A 46 -7.05 2.02 1.01
C ALA A 46 -6.69 1.05 -0.14
N PHE A 47 -6.41 -0.22 0.19
CA PHE A 47 -6.03 -1.24 -0.79
C PHE A 47 -6.23 -2.66 -0.25
N SER A 48 -6.19 -3.65 -1.15
CA SER A 48 -6.13 -5.06 -0.80
C SER A 48 -4.86 -5.71 -1.33
N PHE A 49 -4.28 -6.65 -0.57
CA PHE A 49 -3.15 -7.45 -1.03
C PHE A 49 -3.57 -8.54 -2.03
N ILE A 50 -2.63 -8.91 -2.89
CA ILE A 50 -2.71 -10.07 -3.79
C ILE A 50 -1.61 -11.05 -3.32
N PRO A 51 -1.90 -11.93 -2.33
CA PRO A 51 -0.87 -12.70 -1.63
C PRO A 51 -0.03 -13.58 -2.55
N GLU A 52 -0.62 -14.11 -3.62
CA GLU A 52 0.04 -14.98 -4.61
C GLU A 52 1.20 -14.29 -5.34
N LYS A 53 1.18 -12.95 -5.41
CA LYS A 53 2.17 -12.13 -6.12
C LYS A 53 2.99 -11.27 -5.17
N LEU A 54 2.71 -11.30 -3.87
CA LEU A 54 3.36 -10.44 -2.88
C LEU A 54 4.80 -10.92 -2.65
N PRO A 55 5.82 -10.08 -2.88
CA PRO A 55 7.21 -10.46 -2.61
C PRO A 55 7.50 -10.42 -1.11
N SER A 56 8.74 -10.77 -0.73
CA SER A 56 9.16 -10.68 0.65
C SER A 56 9.13 -9.22 1.15
N LYS A 57 9.05 -9.07 2.47
CA LYS A 57 9.06 -7.77 3.14
C LYS A 57 10.31 -6.96 2.77
N GLU A 58 11.47 -7.60 2.72
CA GLU A 58 12.75 -6.97 2.40
C GLU A 58 12.71 -6.36 1.00
N LYS A 59 12.19 -7.10 0.03
CA LYS A 59 12.03 -6.62 -1.36
C LYS A 59 11.03 -5.48 -1.45
N LEU A 60 9.89 -5.53 -0.73
CA LEU A 60 8.94 -4.41 -0.68
C LEU A 60 9.59 -3.14 -0.12
N ILE A 61 10.40 -3.27 0.94
CA ILE A 61 11.11 -2.14 1.53
C ILE A 61 12.15 -1.58 0.56
N GLU A 62 12.95 -2.44 -0.07
CA GLU A 62 13.95 -2.04 -1.07
C GLU A 62 13.32 -1.29 -2.25
N GLU A 63 12.26 -1.84 -2.85
CA GLU A 63 11.53 -1.20 -3.96
C GLU A 63 10.95 0.17 -3.54
N SER A 64 10.45 0.28 -2.31
CA SER A 64 9.88 1.54 -1.79
C SER A 64 10.93 2.59 -1.51
N LEU A 65 12.10 2.21 -0.99
CA LEU A 65 13.19 3.13 -0.68
C LEU A 65 13.91 3.62 -1.95
N ASN A 66 13.96 2.79 -2.99
CA ASN A 66 14.57 3.12 -4.27
C ASN A 66 13.63 3.87 -5.23
N PHE A 67 12.38 4.08 -4.82
CA PHE A 67 11.40 4.84 -5.60
C PHE A 67 11.73 6.34 -5.53
N LYS A 68 12.26 6.89 -6.64
CA LYS A 68 12.64 8.31 -6.81
C LYS A 68 11.60 9.09 -7.59
#